data_AF-A0A564TGR0-F1
#
_entry.id   AF-A0A564TGR0-F1
#
_cell.length_a   1.000
_cell.length_b   1.000
_cell.length_c   1.000
_cell.angle_alpha   90.00
_cell.angle_beta   90.00
_cell.angle_gamma   90.00
#
_symmetry.space_group_name_H-M   'P 1'
#
loop_
_entity.id
_entity.type
_entity.pdbx_description
1 polymer ?
#
loop_
_entity_poly.entity_id
_entity_poly.type
_entity_poly.pdbx_seq_one_letter_code
_entity_poly.pdbx_strand_id
1 'polypeptide(L)' 'MPGIEFLLGHSEQAFDAEGNLVYEEKVKELEENFAEFQEFVTITNQLVSQSNTERKRNFSWELEDKEVK' A
#
# COMPACT_ATOMS: atom_id res chain seq x y z
N MET A 1 -0.31 -8.15 1.56
CA MET A 1 0.00 -9.27 2.48
C MET A 1 1.20 -8.92 3.36
N PRO A 2 1.27 -9.29 4.66
CA PRO A 2 2.45 -9.07 5.48
C PRO A 2 3.64 -9.89 4.95
N GLY A 3 4.74 -9.22 4.62
CA GLY A 3 5.99 -9.89 4.20
C GLY A 3 6.16 -10.16 2.71
N ILE A 4 5.30 -9.61 1.83
CA ILE A 4 5.62 -9.57 0.39
C ILE A 4 6.61 -8.44 0.16
N GLU A 5 7.82 -8.80 -0.29
CA GLU A 5 8.85 -7.87 -0.74
C GLU A 5 8.94 -7.94 -2.26
N PHE A 6 8.74 -6.80 -2.93
CA PHE A 6 8.94 -6.69 -4.37
C PHE A 6 10.34 -6.13 -4.64
N LEU A 7 11.21 -6.96 -5.22
CA LEU A 7 12.58 -6.58 -5.54
C LEU A 7 12.73 -6.30 -7.04
N LEU A 8 13.07 -5.06 -7.37
CA LEU A 8 13.36 -4.63 -8.74
C LEU A 8 14.86 -4.35 -8.88
N GLY A 9 15.59 -5.32 -9.42
CA GLY A 9 17.01 -5.17 -9.76
C GLY A 9 17.20 -4.24 -10.96
N HIS A 10 18.39 -3.64 -11.06
CA HIS A 10 18.76 -2.78 -12.20
C HIS A 10 17.72 -1.71 -12.52
N SER A 11 17.26 -0.97 -11.50
CA SER A 11 16.17 0.00 -11.61
C SER A 11 16.38 1.04 -12.72
N GLU A 12 17.62 1.43 -13.03
CA GLU A 12 17.94 2.33 -14.15
C GLU A 12 17.54 1.78 -15.53
N GLN A 13 17.48 0.46 -15.69
CA GLN A 13 17.11 -0.22 -16.94
C GLN A 13 15.72 -0.84 -16.87
N ALA A 14 15.08 -0.79 -15.70
CA ALA A 14 13.77 -1.40 -15.47
C ALA A 14 12.61 -0.57 -16.04
N PHE A 15 12.86 0.68 -16.41
CA PHE A 15 11.87 1.60 -16.94
C PHE A 15 12.26 2.10 -18.33
N ASP A 16 11.26 2.32 -19.19
CA ASP A 16 11.43 2.97 -20.48
C ASP A 16 11.51 4.50 -20.34
N ALA A 17 11.65 5.20 -21.47
CA ALA A 17 11.73 6.66 -21.50
C ALA A 17 10.43 7.37 -21.07
N GLU A 18 9.31 6.67 -21.06
CA GLU A 18 7.99 7.16 -20.63
C GLU A 18 7.73 6.83 -19.13
N GLY A 19 8.62 6.08 -18.49
CA GLY A 19 8.53 5.68 -17.10
C GLY A 19 7.75 4.39 -16.86
N ASN A 20 7.45 3.61 -17.89
CA ASN A 20 6.77 2.32 -17.76
C ASN A 20 7.78 1.21 -17.47
N LEU A 21 7.37 0.23 -16.66
CA LEU A 21 8.16 -0.98 -16.45
C LEU A 21 8.26 -1.78 -17.74
N VAL A 22 9.49 -2.08 -18.17
CA VAL A 22 9.75 -2.82 -19.42
C VAL A 22 9.49 -4.32 -19.28
N TYR A 23 9.37 -4.82 -18.05
CA TYR A 23 9.18 -6.25 -17.76
C TYR A 23 7.72 -6.54 -17.47
N GLU A 24 6.97 -7.04 -18.46
CA GLU A 24 5.54 -7.35 -18.32
C GLU A 24 5.26 -8.34 -17.17
N GLU A 25 6.13 -9.32 -16.95
CA GLU A 25 6.03 -10.27 -15.83
C GLU A 25 6.04 -9.55 -14.47
N LYS A 26 6.88 -8.51 -14.34
CA LYS A 26 6.98 -7.70 -13.12
C LYS A 26 5.80 -6.76 -12.93
N VAL A 27 5.24 -6.25 -14.02
CA VAL A 27 3.98 -5.49 -13.98
C VAL A 27 2.87 -6.38 -13.45
N LYS A 28 2.73 -7.59 -14.00
CA LYS A 28 1.71 -8.55 -13.56
C LYS A 28 1.88 -8.97 -12.10
N GLU A 29 3.11 -9.28 -11.68
CA GLU A 29 3.43 -9.59 -10.28
C GLU A 29 3.03 -8.42 -9.36
N LEU A 30 3.33 -7.19 -9.75
CA LEU A 30 2.97 -6.00 -8.98
C LEU A 30 1.45 -5.79 -8.91
N GLU A 31 0.73 -6.00 -10.01
CA GLU A 31 -0.74 -5.91 -10.06
C GLU A 31 -1.41 -6.95 -9.15
N GLU A 32 -0.95 -8.20 -9.18
CA GLU A 32 -1.45 -9.28 -8.32
C GLU A 32 -1.19 -8.96 -6.84
N ASN A 33 0.04 -8.57 -6.50
CA ASN A 33 0.41 -8.16 -5.14
C ASN A 33 -0.45 -6.98 -4.64
N PHE A 34 -0.75 -6.02 -5.51
CA PHE A 34 -1.55 -4.86 -5.16
C PHE A 34 -3.04 -5.22 -4.99
N ALA A 35 -3.56 -6.11 -5.83
CA ALA A 35 -4.93 -6.62 -5.70
C ALA A 35 -5.11 -7.33 -4.33
N GLU A 36 -4.19 -8.20 -3.95
CA GLU A 36 -4.21 -8.86 -2.64
C GLU A 36 -4.10 -7.85 -1.49
N PHE A 37 -3.30 -6.79 -1.64
CA PHE A 37 -3.22 -5.72 -0.66
C PHE A 37 -4.57 -4.99 -0.50
N GLN A 38 -5.27 -4.68 -1.59
CA GLN A 38 -6.59 -4.05 -1.53
C GLN A 38 -7.64 -4.94 -0.87
N GLU A 39 -7.62 -6.25 -1.13
CA GLU A 39 -8.50 -7.20 -0.45
C GLU A 39 -8.20 -7.23 1.06
N PHE A 40 -6.92 -7.26 1.43
CA PHE A 40 -6.51 -7.19 2.82
C PHE A 40 -6.99 -5.90 3.51
N VAL A 41 -6.85 -4.75 2.85
CA VAL A 41 -7.36 -3.46 3.34
C VAL A 41 -8.87 -3.51 3.51
N THR A 42 -9.59 -4.11 2.57
CA THR A 42 -11.06 -4.26 2.62
C THR A 42 -11.48 -5.09 3.84
N ILE A 43 -10.86 -6.25 4.04
CA ILE A 43 -11.13 -7.15 5.18
C ILE A 43 -10.76 -6.47 6.49
N THR A 44 -9.60 -5.81 6.54
CA THR A 44 -9.13 -5.10 7.74
C THR A 44 -10.07 -3.96 8.09
N ASN A 45 -10.54 -3.18 7.11
CA ASN A 45 -11.51 -2.11 7.33
C ASN A 45 -12.86 -2.65 7.84
N GLN A 46 -13.32 -3.80 7.37
CA GLN A 46 -14.52 -4.46 7.90
C GLN A 46 -14.31 -4.91 9.36
N LEU A 47 -13.18 -5.53 9.68
CA LEU A 47 -12.87 -5.97 11.05
C LEU A 47 -12.67 -4.80 12.02
N VAL A 48 -11.99 -3.75 11.55
CA VAL A 48 -11.80 -2.50 12.27
C VAL A 48 -13.15 -1.85 12.48
N SER A 49 -13.96 -1.59 11.46
CA SER A 49 -15.30 -0.96 11.60
C SER A 49 -16.22 -1.69 12.58
N GLN A 50 -16.18 -3.02 12.65
CA GLN A 50 -16.94 -3.82 13.62
C GLN A 50 -16.40 -3.71 15.07
N SER A 51 -15.10 -3.45 15.25
CA SER A 51 -14.46 -3.25 16.56
C SER A 51 -14.46 -1.79 17.02
N ASN A 52 -15.52 -1.02 16.70
CA ASN A 52 -15.70 0.38 17.11
C ASN A 52 -15.98 0.55 18.63
N THR A 53 -15.16 -0.07 19.47
CA THR A 53 -15.05 0.24 20.90
C THR A 53 -13.99 1.32 21.07
N GLU A 54 -14.42 2.57 21.19
CA GLU A 54 -13.81 3.77 21.83
C GLU A 54 -12.29 4.09 21.68
N ARG A 55 -11.38 3.11 21.58
CA ARG A 55 -9.92 3.23 21.45
C ARG A 55 -9.44 3.86 20.15
N LYS A 56 -10.22 3.82 19.07
CA LYS A 56 -9.81 4.37 17.76
C LYS A 56 -9.75 5.89 17.69
N ARG A 57 -10.33 6.61 18.65
CA ARG A 57 -10.22 8.07 18.70
C ARG A 57 -8.78 8.56 18.92
N ASN A 58 -7.89 7.70 19.42
CA ASN A 58 -6.50 8.07 19.72
C ASN A 58 -5.47 7.59 18.68
N PHE A 59 -5.91 6.99 17.57
CA PHE A 59 -5.02 6.54 16.50
C PHE A 59 -5.26 7.31 15.20
N SER A 60 -5.57 8.61 15.32
CA SER A 60 -5.51 9.53 14.19
C SER A 60 -4.09 10.09 14.17
N TRP A 61 -3.25 9.51 13.32
CA TRP A 61 -1.95 10.07 12.92
C TRP A 61 -2.08 11.43 12.17
N GLU A 62 -3.28 12.01 12.11
CA GLU A 62 -3.59 13.29 11.43
C GLU A 62 -3.78 14.48 12.40
N LEU A 63 -3.49 14.34 13.70
CA LEU A 63 -3.64 15.46 14.64
C LEU A 63 -2.39 16.35 14.78
N GLU A 64 -1.26 16.06 14.12
CA GLU A 64 -0.04 16.88 14.24
C GLU A 64 0.16 17.91 13.10
N ASP A 65 -0.63 17.90 12.02
CA ASP A 65 -0.53 18.92 10.95
C ASP A 65 -1.52 20.09 11.10
N LYS A 66 -1.98 20.35 12.32
CA LYS A 66 -2.61 21.63 12.66
C LYS A 66 -2.02 22.11 13.97
N GLU A 67 -0.96 22.90 13.87
CA GLU A 67 -0.71 24.14 14.62
C GLU A 67 0.77 24.54 14.47
N VAL A 68 1.16 25.07 13.31
CA VAL A 68 2.24 26.06 13.25
C VAL A 68 1.61 27.38 12.84
N LYS A 69 1.49 28.24 13.85
CA LYS A 69 1.10 29.66 13.78
C LYS A 69 2.02 30.46 12.86
#